data_AF-A0AAD6MUT9-F1
#
_entry.id   AF-A0AAD6MUT9-F1
#
_cell.length_a   1.000
_cell.length_b   1.000
_cell.length_c   1.000
_cell.angle_alpha   90.00
_cell.angle_beta   90.00
_cell.angle_gamma   90.00
#
_symmetry.space_group_name_H-M   'P 1'
#
loop_
_entity.id
_entity.type
_entity.pdbx_description
1 polymer ?
#
loop_
_entity_poly.entity_id
_entity_poly.type
_entity_poly.pdbx_seq_one_letter_code
_entity_poly.pdbx_strand_id
1 'polypeptide(L)'
;FGYLPYIDIWSELASALALSLYLVPVINITMVLSWVCPSGRISFYHAKDNNLLLTKVSESGAKEQTSLVDVCRAATPDTCHLNPLLFNGHLQTFWTATKSGDNVPVYYKRKIFQADSAMFTGQYAVDFAVEPYDMPPEGELTDQERKYTQPGGLPGRTSFFSQEELESLPSDDSKPMLVVLHGLSGGSYELYLRHVVAPLIEDGTWEVCVVNSRGCAQSKISTGVLYNARATWDIRQTVKWLRKTFPNRPLFAIGFSLGANILANYLGEEGDACQIKGAVLCASPWNLDVSHFTLNQTWIGREIYSKTLGTNMKALFERHVDEISKNPRVDVEAVRKITYLHEFDRAIQCPTWGYPTEGAYYRDASSSDVMLGIRVPFLCVQAEDDPIASREALPFQEMTQTPYGVMVTTSWGGHLGWYEVGGGRWFSKPITNWLNLMAKEIDIQIPGVVENPDKLPGQIAHHDDLNKDADLAPKPDFGPSRRKLNMNLPQ
;
A
#
# COMPACT_ATOMS: atom_id res chain seq x y z
N PHE A 1 13.09 -14.70 29.11
CA PHE A 1 13.22 -16.15 29.36
C PHE A 1 11.88 -16.71 29.78
N GLY A 2 11.40 -17.76 29.11
CA GLY A 2 10.10 -18.40 29.37
C GLY A 2 9.36 -18.79 28.08
N TYR A 3 9.93 -19.70 27.28
CA TYR A 3 9.26 -20.40 26.18
C TYR A 3 8.16 -21.32 26.76
N LEU A 4 6.94 -21.23 26.25
CA LEU A 4 5.89 -22.25 26.41
C LEU A 4 5.17 -22.47 25.06
N PRO A 5 4.67 -23.69 24.81
CA PRO A 5 4.86 -24.36 23.53
C PRO A 5 3.74 -24.08 22.54
N TYR A 6 4.13 -23.94 21.28
CA TYR A 6 3.26 -24.08 20.12
C TYR A 6 2.71 -25.51 20.11
N ILE A 7 1.39 -25.68 20.23
CA ILE A 7 0.75 -26.95 19.87
C ILE A 7 0.72 -27.00 18.34
N ASP A 8 1.59 -27.82 17.79
CA ASP A 8 1.82 -27.98 16.35
C ASP A 8 0.75 -28.90 15.72
N ILE A 9 -0.46 -28.35 15.56
CA ILE A 9 -1.55 -28.95 14.77
C ILE A 9 -1.15 -29.04 13.27
N TRP A 10 -0.09 -28.33 12.86
CA TRP A 10 0.33 -28.19 11.47
C TRP A 10 1.32 -29.29 11.04
N SER A 11 2.06 -29.89 11.97
CA SER A 11 2.90 -31.08 11.70
C SER A 11 2.09 -32.29 11.25
N GLU A 12 0.89 -32.50 11.81
CA GLU A 12 0.02 -33.63 11.44
C GLU A 12 -0.62 -33.43 10.05
N LEU A 13 -0.95 -32.18 9.68
CA LEU A 13 -1.45 -31.84 8.34
C LEU A 13 -0.35 -31.88 7.27
N ALA A 14 0.88 -31.46 7.60
CA ALA A 14 2.04 -31.56 6.70
C ALA A 14 2.41 -33.03 6.42
N SER A 15 2.24 -33.91 7.41
CA SER A 15 2.48 -35.35 7.28
C SER A 15 1.46 -36.03 6.37
N ALA A 16 0.21 -35.57 6.35
CA ALA A 16 -0.84 -36.08 5.47
C ALA A 16 -0.67 -35.65 3.99
N LEU A 17 -0.06 -34.50 3.73
CA LEU A 17 0.24 -34.01 2.37
C LEU A 17 1.58 -34.53 1.82
N ALA A 18 2.53 -34.92 2.68
CA ALA A 18 3.82 -35.47 2.28
C ALA A 18 3.75 -36.89 1.71
N LEU A 19 2.69 -37.66 2.01
CA LEU A 19 2.59 -39.07 1.59
C LEU A 19 2.05 -39.28 0.16
N SER A 20 1.59 -38.25 -0.53
CA SER A 20 1.10 -38.36 -1.92
C SER A 20 2.14 -38.07 -3.01
N LEU A 21 3.41 -37.84 -2.65
CA LEU A 21 4.46 -37.41 -3.59
C LEU A 21 5.45 -38.50 -4.02
N TYR A 22 5.29 -39.75 -3.59
CA TYR A 22 6.13 -40.86 -4.04
C TYR A 22 5.35 -41.77 -4.98
N LEU A 23 5.43 -41.48 -6.29
CA LEU A 23 5.43 -42.45 -7.42
C LEU A 23 5.04 -41.75 -8.73
N VAL A 24 5.98 -41.06 -9.38
CA VAL A 24 5.91 -40.81 -10.83
C VAL A 24 7.32 -40.96 -11.42
N PRO A 25 7.53 -41.77 -12.49
CA PRO A 25 8.86 -41.97 -13.06
C PRO A 25 9.33 -40.72 -13.82
N VAL A 26 10.61 -40.43 -13.71
CA VAL A 26 11.32 -39.31 -14.35
C VAL A 26 11.33 -39.52 -15.88
N ILE A 27 10.38 -38.92 -16.59
CA ILE A 27 10.40 -38.76 -18.05
C ILE A 27 10.61 -37.28 -18.35
N ASN A 28 11.83 -36.91 -18.76
CA ASN A 28 12.24 -35.63 -19.39
C ASN A 28 11.23 -34.47 -19.28
N ILE A 29 11.00 -34.02 -18.05
CA ILE A 29 9.93 -33.12 -17.62
C ILE A 29 10.16 -31.67 -18.12
N THR A 30 11.39 -31.30 -18.48
CA THR A 30 11.79 -29.93 -18.85
C THR A 30 11.23 -29.45 -20.20
N MET A 31 10.99 -30.34 -21.17
CA MET A 31 10.45 -29.94 -22.48
C MET A 31 8.91 -29.92 -22.54
N VAL A 32 8.25 -30.67 -21.66
CA VAL A 32 6.78 -30.72 -21.58
C VAL A 32 6.23 -29.68 -20.59
N LEU A 33 6.98 -29.31 -19.54
CA LEU A 33 6.57 -28.27 -18.60
C LEU A 33 6.51 -26.86 -19.20
N SER A 34 7.31 -26.53 -20.21
CA SER A 34 7.27 -25.19 -20.81
C SER A 34 5.96 -24.90 -21.55
N TRP A 35 5.22 -25.94 -21.95
CA TRP A 35 3.86 -25.84 -22.51
C TRP A 35 2.75 -25.93 -21.44
N VAL A 36 3.08 -26.34 -20.21
CA VAL A 36 2.11 -26.67 -19.14
C VAL A 36 2.24 -25.75 -17.91
N CYS A 37 3.18 -24.81 -17.88
CA CYS A 37 3.23 -23.75 -16.86
C CYS A 37 2.30 -22.58 -17.27
N PRO A 38 1.13 -22.40 -16.63
CA PRO A 38 0.25 -21.28 -16.94
C PRO A 38 0.96 -19.96 -16.63
N SER A 39 1.20 -19.15 -17.67
CA SER A 39 1.58 -17.74 -17.52
C SER A 39 0.33 -16.94 -17.17
N GLY A 40 0.38 -16.13 -16.12
CA GLY A 40 -0.71 -15.23 -15.77
C GLY A 40 -0.94 -14.24 -16.90
N ARG A 41 -2.18 -14.10 -17.38
CA ARG A 41 -2.54 -13.08 -18.36
C ARG A 41 -2.34 -11.70 -17.73
N ILE A 42 -1.51 -10.86 -18.35
CA ILE A 42 -1.32 -9.46 -17.97
C ILE A 42 -2.32 -8.60 -18.75
N SER A 43 -2.94 -7.62 -18.12
CA SER A 43 -3.86 -6.69 -18.78
C SER A 43 -3.71 -5.28 -18.23
N PHE A 44 -3.93 -4.28 -19.08
CA PHE A 44 -3.78 -2.86 -18.75
C PHE A 44 -5.13 -2.16 -18.88
N TYR A 45 -5.52 -1.42 -17.85
CA TYR A 45 -6.70 -0.57 -17.83
C TYR A 45 -6.24 0.88 -17.61
N HIS A 46 -6.62 1.76 -18.54
CA HIS A 46 -6.23 3.16 -18.56
C HIS A 46 -7.21 3.95 -19.44
N ALA A 47 -7.18 5.27 -19.35
CA ALA A 47 -7.90 6.13 -20.29
C ALA A 47 -7.36 5.96 -21.72
N LYS A 48 -8.25 5.70 -22.68
CA LYS A 48 -7.88 5.52 -24.10
C LYS A 48 -7.79 6.83 -24.87
N ASP A 49 -8.67 7.77 -24.51
CA ASP A 49 -8.88 9.02 -25.24
C ASP A 49 -8.32 10.24 -24.50
N ASN A 50 -7.56 10.03 -23.42
CA ASN A 50 -6.96 11.10 -22.63
C ASN A 50 -5.72 10.57 -21.92
N ASN A 51 -4.55 10.70 -22.54
CA ASN A 51 -3.30 10.25 -21.93
C ASN A 51 -2.63 11.38 -21.15
N LEU A 52 -1.83 10.99 -20.15
CA LEU A 52 -0.83 11.87 -19.56
C LEU A 52 0.49 11.72 -20.32
N LEU A 53 0.90 12.79 -20.99
CA LEU A 53 2.18 12.89 -21.69
C LEU A 53 3.26 13.38 -20.72
N LEU A 54 4.36 12.64 -20.66
CA LEU A 54 5.52 12.89 -19.82
C LEU A 54 6.73 13.23 -20.70
N THR A 55 7.64 14.02 -20.16
CA THR A 55 8.91 14.33 -20.83
C THR A 55 9.95 13.31 -20.41
N LYS A 56 10.36 12.45 -21.35
CA LYS A 56 11.45 11.49 -21.17
C LYS A 56 12.76 12.10 -21.66
N VAL A 57 13.84 11.88 -20.92
CA VAL A 57 15.20 12.31 -21.24
C VAL A 57 15.99 11.08 -21.64
N SER A 58 16.49 11.05 -22.87
CA SER A 58 17.35 9.98 -23.35
C SER A 58 18.73 10.04 -22.70
N GLU A 59 19.52 8.97 -22.82
CA GLU A 59 20.93 8.95 -22.40
C GLU A 59 21.78 10.04 -23.07
N SER A 60 21.40 10.47 -24.29
CA SER A 60 22.05 11.57 -25.02
C SER A 60 21.59 12.97 -24.57
N GLY A 61 20.67 13.06 -23.60
CA GLY A 61 20.08 14.30 -23.11
C GLY A 61 18.97 14.88 -24.00
N ALA A 62 18.53 14.14 -25.03
CA ALA A 62 17.42 14.56 -25.88
C ALA A 62 16.10 14.40 -25.13
N LYS A 63 15.20 15.38 -25.26
CA LYS A 63 13.86 15.32 -24.66
C LYS A 63 12.86 14.79 -25.67
N GLU A 64 12.18 13.72 -25.31
CA GLU A 64 11.10 13.11 -26.09
C GLU A 64 9.82 13.03 -25.27
N GLN A 65 8.67 13.00 -25.95
CA GLN A 65 7.39 12.77 -25.27
C GLN A 65 7.10 11.27 -25.22
N THR A 66 6.63 10.81 -24.06
CA THR A 66 6.14 9.45 -23.85
C THR A 66 4.83 9.50 -23.08
N SER A 67 3.94 8.53 -23.26
CA SER A 67 2.73 8.44 -22.44
C SER A 67 3.01 7.69 -21.14
N LEU A 68 2.26 7.99 -20.07
CA LEU A 68 2.30 7.20 -18.83
C LEU A 68 2.04 5.72 -19.09
N VAL A 69 1.13 5.41 -20.03
CA VAL A 69 0.80 4.03 -20.41
C VAL A 69 2.02 3.31 -20.99
N ASP A 70 2.79 3.98 -21.84
CA ASP A 70 3.98 3.39 -22.45
C ASP A 70 5.10 3.20 -21.42
N VAL A 71 5.24 4.11 -20.44
CA VAL A 71 6.12 3.92 -19.28
C VAL A 71 5.70 2.69 -18.46
N CYS A 72 4.41 2.52 -18.19
CA CYS A 72 3.89 1.35 -17.48
C CYS A 72 4.08 0.04 -18.26
N ARG A 73 3.90 0.06 -19.59
CA ARG A 73 4.18 -1.11 -20.44
C ARG A 73 5.65 -1.46 -20.44
N ALA A 74 6.53 -0.47 -20.63
CA ALA A 74 7.98 -0.67 -20.61
C ALA A 74 8.48 -1.19 -19.24
N ALA A 75 7.84 -0.76 -18.15
CA ALA A 75 8.17 -1.26 -16.81
C ALA A 75 7.75 -2.73 -16.60
N THR A 76 6.67 -3.17 -17.25
CA THR A 76 6.02 -4.44 -16.95
C THR A 76 6.64 -5.58 -17.75
N PRO A 77 7.11 -6.66 -17.10
CA PRO A 77 7.59 -7.84 -17.82
C PRO A 77 6.51 -8.42 -18.75
N ASP A 78 6.89 -8.85 -19.95
CA ASP A 78 5.96 -9.40 -20.96
C ASP A 78 5.21 -10.66 -20.49
N THR A 79 5.75 -11.36 -19.49
CA THR A 79 5.21 -12.61 -18.97
C THR A 79 5.10 -12.60 -17.45
N CYS A 80 4.10 -13.29 -16.91
CA CYS A 80 3.91 -13.51 -15.48
C CYS A 80 4.01 -15.01 -15.17
N HIS A 81 5.24 -15.52 -15.05
CA HIS A 81 5.50 -16.93 -14.73
C HIS A 81 5.56 -17.14 -13.22
N LEU A 82 4.45 -17.60 -12.66
CA LEU A 82 4.35 -17.91 -11.24
C LEU A 82 4.74 -19.36 -10.95
N ASN A 83 5.08 -19.65 -9.69
CA ASN A 83 5.38 -20.99 -9.21
C ASN A 83 4.16 -21.89 -9.43
N PRO A 84 4.23 -22.99 -10.19
CA PRO A 84 3.06 -23.82 -10.52
C PRO A 84 2.47 -24.61 -9.34
N LEU A 85 3.17 -24.72 -8.19
CA LEU A 85 2.67 -25.44 -7.01
C LEU A 85 1.67 -24.63 -6.18
N LEU A 86 1.82 -23.31 -6.20
CA LEU A 86 0.75 -22.41 -5.82
C LEU A 86 0.00 -22.26 -7.13
N PHE A 87 -1.25 -22.66 -7.35
CA PHE A 87 -1.89 -22.56 -8.69
C PHE A 87 -3.17 -21.72 -8.70
N ASN A 88 -3.43 -21.03 -7.60
CA ASN A 88 -4.55 -20.13 -7.42
C ASN A 88 -4.20 -19.06 -6.36
N GLY A 89 -5.04 -18.04 -6.27
CA GLY A 89 -4.86 -16.91 -5.36
C GLY A 89 -4.90 -17.30 -3.90
N HIS A 90 -5.64 -18.34 -3.52
CA HIS A 90 -5.66 -18.83 -2.15
C HIS A 90 -4.30 -19.39 -1.72
N LEU A 91 -3.71 -20.27 -2.52
CA LEU A 91 -2.39 -20.85 -2.24
C LEU A 91 -1.28 -19.79 -2.22
N GLN A 92 -1.31 -18.85 -3.17
CA GLN A 92 -0.40 -17.69 -3.18
C GLN A 92 -0.53 -16.87 -1.89
N THR A 93 -1.76 -16.56 -1.48
CA THR A 93 -2.05 -15.78 -0.27
C THR A 93 -1.63 -16.51 1.01
N PHE A 94 -1.94 -17.81 1.11
CA PHE A 94 -1.52 -18.63 2.25
C PHE A 94 -0.01 -18.72 2.36
N TRP A 95 0.70 -18.88 1.23
CA TRP A 95 2.16 -18.90 1.22
C TRP A 95 2.76 -17.56 1.69
N THR A 96 2.12 -16.43 1.39
CA THR A 96 2.47 -15.12 1.95
C THR A 96 2.32 -15.07 3.46
N ALA A 97 1.30 -15.71 4.03
CA ALA A 97 1.07 -15.73 5.48
C ALA A 97 1.99 -16.71 6.24
N THR A 98 2.47 -17.79 5.60
CA THR A 98 3.26 -18.85 6.27
C THR A 98 4.77 -18.68 6.12
N LYS A 99 5.25 -18.00 5.08
CA LYS A 99 6.69 -17.82 4.85
C LYS A 99 7.24 -16.71 5.76
N SER A 100 7.75 -17.11 6.93
CA SER A 100 8.32 -16.21 7.94
C SER A 100 9.84 -16.01 7.83
N GLY A 101 10.47 -16.41 6.71
CA GLY A 101 11.93 -16.35 6.54
C GLY A 101 12.43 -14.98 6.11
N ASP A 102 13.25 -14.32 6.94
CA ASP A 102 13.82 -13.00 6.68
C ASP A 102 15.10 -13.06 5.82
N ASN A 103 14.92 -13.33 4.52
CA ASN A 103 16.03 -13.46 3.57
C ASN A 103 16.33 -12.17 2.78
N VAL A 104 15.58 -11.08 3.03
CA VAL A 104 15.74 -9.82 2.28
C VAL A 104 16.37 -8.77 3.21
N PRO A 105 17.68 -8.49 3.07
CA PRO A 105 18.46 -7.76 4.07
C PRO A 105 18.27 -6.24 3.97
N VAL A 106 17.11 -5.75 4.41
CA VAL A 106 16.88 -4.31 4.60
C VAL A 106 17.02 -3.95 6.07
N TYR A 107 17.85 -2.95 6.36
CA TYR A 107 18.11 -2.42 7.69
C TYR A 107 17.44 -1.06 7.84
N TYR A 108 16.95 -0.78 9.04
CA TYR A 108 16.15 0.42 9.31
C TYR A 108 16.61 1.16 10.56
N LYS A 109 16.51 2.49 10.52
CA LYS A 109 16.54 3.32 11.72
C LYS A 109 15.21 4.05 11.92
N ARG A 110 14.67 3.93 13.13
CA ARG A 110 13.37 4.49 13.50
C ARG A 110 13.51 5.90 14.04
N LYS A 111 12.63 6.78 13.56
CA LYS A 111 12.33 8.07 14.16
C LYS A 111 10.88 8.08 14.66
N ILE A 112 10.68 8.54 15.90
CA ILE A 112 9.34 8.82 16.44
C ILE A 112 8.98 10.27 16.12
N PHE A 113 7.78 10.45 15.58
CA PHE A 113 7.20 11.75 15.28
C PHE A 113 6.10 12.07 16.27
N GLN A 114 6.01 13.35 16.64
CA GLN A 114 4.86 13.90 17.34
C GLN A 114 3.90 14.47 16.31
N ALA A 115 2.64 14.04 16.34
CA ALA A 115 1.64 14.50 15.39
C ALA A 115 1.27 15.98 15.65
N ASP A 116 1.19 16.78 14.58
CA ASP A 116 0.84 18.21 14.58
C ASP A 116 -0.66 18.49 14.33
N SER A 117 -1.48 17.44 14.29
CA SER A 117 -2.92 17.53 14.05
C SER A 117 -3.72 17.77 15.33
N ALA A 118 -4.64 18.74 15.30
CA ALA A 118 -5.59 18.99 16.39
C ALA A 118 -6.58 17.84 16.60
N MET A 119 -6.92 17.09 15.54
CA MET A 119 -7.88 15.98 15.59
C MET A 119 -7.21 14.60 15.78
N PHE A 120 -6.01 14.41 15.23
CA PHE A 120 -5.27 13.14 15.25
C PHE A 120 -3.93 13.29 15.98
N THR A 121 -4.01 13.68 17.25
CA THR A 121 -2.86 13.87 18.15
C THR A 121 -2.15 12.55 18.46
N GLY A 122 -0.99 12.62 19.11
CA GLY A 122 -0.22 11.44 19.53
C GLY A 122 1.08 11.28 18.76
N GLN A 123 1.58 10.05 18.69
CA GLN A 123 2.88 9.72 18.11
C GLN A 123 2.72 8.66 17.02
N TYR A 124 3.59 8.73 16.03
CA TYR A 124 3.72 7.71 14.99
C TYR A 124 5.20 7.48 14.68
N ALA A 125 5.51 6.34 14.06
CA ALA A 125 6.89 5.93 13.80
C ALA A 125 7.17 5.87 12.30
N VAL A 126 8.35 6.32 11.90
CA VAL A 126 8.85 6.19 10.53
C VAL A 126 10.21 5.50 10.57
N ASP A 127 10.35 4.45 9.78
CA ASP A 127 11.58 3.67 9.65
C ASP A 127 12.29 4.03 8.35
N PHE A 128 13.51 4.53 8.44
CA PHE A 128 14.33 4.92 7.30
C PHE A 128 15.27 3.77 6.95
N ALA A 129 15.30 3.35 5.69
CA ALA A 129 16.25 2.35 5.23
C ALA A 129 17.67 2.94 5.32
N VAL A 130 18.60 2.15 5.84
CA VAL A 130 20.00 2.55 6.04
C VAL A 130 20.92 1.43 5.57
N GLU A 131 22.20 1.77 5.38
CA GLU A 131 23.25 0.78 5.17
C GLU A 131 23.29 -0.24 6.32
N PRO A 132 23.65 -1.51 6.03
CA PRO A 132 23.80 -2.53 7.07
C PRO A 132 24.72 -2.06 8.19
N TYR A 133 24.31 -2.30 9.43
CA TYR A 133 25.07 -1.94 10.62
C TYR A 133 25.02 -3.08 11.65
N ASP A 134 26.02 -3.11 12.52
CA ASP A 134 26.04 -4.04 13.64
C ASP A 134 24.90 -3.70 14.59
N MET A 135 24.01 -4.68 14.79
CA MET A 135 22.89 -4.47 15.68
C MET A 135 23.42 -4.19 17.09
N PRO A 136 23.03 -3.05 17.69
CA PRO A 136 23.52 -2.66 18.99
C PRO A 136 23.18 -3.74 20.04
N PRO A 137 24.06 -3.96 21.04
CA PRO A 137 23.74 -4.84 22.17
C PRO A 137 22.40 -4.41 22.79
N GLU A 138 21.62 -5.35 23.36
CA GLU A 138 20.33 -5.06 24.00
C GLU A 138 20.47 -3.94 25.05
N GLY A 139 20.28 -2.68 24.63
CA GLY A 139 20.53 -1.54 25.48
C GLY A 139 20.88 -0.25 24.74
N GLU A 140 21.90 -0.23 23.87
CA GLU A 140 22.56 1.07 23.56
C GLU A 140 21.83 1.95 22.53
N LEU A 141 20.88 1.38 21.77
CA LEU A 141 19.96 2.10 20.88
C LEU A 141 18.53 1.50 20.93
N THR A 142 18.26 0.71 21.96
CA THR A 142 16.92 0.23 22.26
C THR A 142 16.28 1.27 23.17
N ASP A 143 15.01 1.55 22.94
CA ASP A 143 14.17 2.25 23.88
C ASP A 143 14.12 1.45 25.20
N GLN A 144 15.16 1.60 26.05
CA GLN A 144 15.45 0.73 27.22
C GLN A 144 14.30 0.79 28.22
N GLU A 145 13.78 1.99 28.45
CA GLU A 145 12.62 2.25 29.30
C GLU A 145 11.31 1.80 28.65
N ARG A 146 11.34 1.28 27.41
CA ARG A 146 10.17 0.86 26.63
C ARG A 146 9.13 1.98 26.52
N LYS A 147 9.57 3.23 26.40
CA LYS A 147 8.70 4.40 26.26
C LYS A 147 7.89 4.37 24.96
N TYR A 148 8.51 3.98 23.86
CA TYR A 148 7.94 3.99 22.51
C TYR A 148 7.67 2.58 21.94
N THR A 149 8.26 1.55 22.54
CA THR A 149 8.24 0.18 22.02
C THR A 149 7.48 -0.77 22.93
N GLN A 150 6.86 -1.77 22.31
CA GLN A 150 6.29 -2.92 23.01
C GLN A 150 7.39 -3.70 23.76
N PRO A 151 7.04 -4.57 24.75
CA PRO A 151 8.04 -5.30 25.54
C PRO A 151 9.04 -6.11 24.70
N GLY A 152 8.61 -6.61 23.54
CA GLY A 152 9.45 -7.32 22.57
C GLY A 152 10.50 -6.47 21.84
N GLY A 153 10.49 -5.14 22.03
CA GLY A 153 11.43 -4.21 21.40
C GLY A 153 11.15 -3.98 19.92
N LEU A 154 12.15 -3.48 19.20
CA LEU A 154 12.04 -3.20 17.78
C LEU A 154 12.03 -4.48 16.94
N PRO A 155 11.42 -4.47 15.75
CA PRO A 155 11.57 -5.55 14.78
C PRO A 155 13.04 -5.82 14.43
N GLY A 156 13.33 -7.01 13.92
CA GLY A 156 14.67 -7.37 13.45
C GLY A 156 15.23 -6.36 12.43
N ARG A 157 16.56 -6.13 12.49
CA ARG A 157 17.29 -5.15 11.66
C ARG A 157 16.77 -3.72 11.80
N THR A 158 16.23 -3.36 12.97
CA THR A 158 15.73 -2.02 13.26
C THR A 158 16.27 -1.50 14.58
N SER A 159 16.86 -0.30 14.59
CA SER A 159 17.25 0.43 15.80
C SER A 159 16.64 1.83 15.79
N PHE A 160 16.74 2.59 16.89
CA PHE A 160 16.49 4.02 16.82
C PHE A 160 17.67 4.76 16.17
N PHE A 161 17.40 5.93 15.60
CA PHE A 161 18.46 6.90 15.35
C PHE A 161 19.03 7.43 16.67
N SER A 162 20.33 7.65 16.73
CA SER A 162 20.93 8.49 17.77
C SER A 162 20.56 9.97 17.54
N GLN A 163 20.79 10.83 18.53
CA GLN A 163 20.55 12.26 18.37
C GLN A 163 21.44 12.88 17.27
N GLU A 164 22.72 12.51 17.25
CA GLU A 164 23.67 12.96 16.22
C GLU A 164 23.23 12.53 14.82
N GLU A 165 22.72 11.30 14.67
CA GLU A 165 22.21 10.82 13.39
C GLU A 165 20.96 11.57 12.95
N LEU A 166 20.05 11.90 13.88
CA LEU A 166 18.87 12.71 13.56
C LEU A 166 19.24 14.13 13.11
N GLU A 167 20.30 14.70 13.70
CA GLU A 167 20.79 16.04 13.36
C GLU A 167 21.53 16.05 12.01
N SER A 168 22.11 14.92 11.59
CA SER A 168 22.77 14.75 10.28
C SER A 168 21.86 14.24 9.16
N LEU A 169 20.61 13.85 9.47
CA LEU A 169 19.64 13.43 8.45
C LEU A 169 19.37 14.46 7.34
N PRO A 170 19.23 15.78 7.60
CA PRO A 170 18.93 16.75 6.55
C PRO A 170 19.97 16.73 5.42
N SER A 171 19.51 16.78 4.17
CA SER A 171 20.37 16.75 2.99
C SER A 171 19.76 17.56 1.84
N ASP A 172 20.61 18.25 1.09
CA ASP A 172 20.26 18.98 -0.14
C ASP A 172 20.52 18.16 -1.43
N ASP A 173 20.82 16.87 -1.31
CA ASP A 173 20.95 16.00 -2.49
C ASP A 173 19.62 15.84 -3.26
N SER A 174 19.72 15.29 -4.46
CA SER A 174 18.59 15.06 -5.36
C SER A 174 18.20 13.59 -5.49
N LYS A 175 18.64 12.71 -4.57
CA LYS A 175 18.29 11.28 -4.64
C LYS A 175 16.77 11.11 -4.55
N PRO A 176 16.15 10.28 -5.39
CA PRO A 176 14.74 9.95 -5.23
C PRO A 176 14.49 9.25 -3.89
N MET A 177 13.40 9.65 -3.23
CA MET A 177 12.98 9.05 -1.97
C MET A 177 11.63 8.37 -2.11
N LEU A 178 11.53 7.11 -1.69
CA LEU A 178 10.30 6.35 -1.65
C LEU A 178 9.68 6.34 -0.25
N VAL A 179 8.44 6.80 -0.14
CA VAL A 179 7.60 6.71 1.07
C VAL A 179 6.71 5.48 0.99
N VAL A 180 6.87 4.54 1.92
CA VAL A 180 6.20 3.23 1.89
C VAL A 180 5.12 3.14 2.97
N LEU A 181 3.91 2.70 2.60
CA LEU A 181 2.84 2.31 3.52
C LEU A 181 2.60 0.80 3.49
N HIS A 182 2.72 0.16 4.66
CA HIS A 182 2.49 -1.27 4.82
C HIS A 182 0.99 -1.63 4.88
N GLY A 183 0.67 -2.92 4.73
CA GLY A 183 -0.68 -3.47 4.83
C GLY A 183 -1.21 -3.65 6.27
N LEU A 184 -2.36 -4.30 6.42
CA LEU A 184 -3.04 -4.45 7.72
C LEU A 184 -2.11 -5.13 8.77
N SER A 185 -1.93 -4.46 9.90
CA SER A 185 -1.23 -4.92 11.12
C SER A 185 0.27 -5.20 10.97
N GLY A 186 0.88 -4.84 9.82
CA GLY A 186 2.28 -5.10 9.51
C GLY A 186 3.29 -4.05 9.99
N GLY A 187 4.30 -3.77 9.18
CA GLY A 187 5.33 -2.77 9.44
C GLY A 187 6.46 -2.83 8.42
N SER A 188 7.53 -2.07 8.61
CA SER A 188 8.77 -2.10 7.80
C SER A 188 9.43 -3.49 7.66
N TYR A 189 9.09 -4.43 8.55
CA TYR A 189 9.64 -5.79 8.53
C TYR A 189 8.99 -6.72 7.51
N GLU A 190 7.92 -6.31 6.85
CA GLU A 190 7.14 -7.17 5.98
C GLU A 190 7.92 -7.58 4.71
N LEU A 191 7.88 -8.87 4.38
CA LEU A 191 8.68 -9.38 3.26
C LEU A 191 8.25 -8.81 1.91
N TYR A 192 6.93 -8.67 1.67
CA TYR A 192 6.42 -8.17 0.39
C TYR A 192 6.95 -6.77 0.06
N LEU A 193 7.09 -5.88 1.07
CA LEU A 193 7.63 -4.54 0.84
C LEU A 193 9.15 -4.55 0.75
N ARG A 194 9.85 -5.38 1.53
CA ARG A 194 11.30 -5.52 1.43
C ARG A 194 11.74 -6.05 0.06
N HIS A 195 10.95 -6.90 -0.59
CA HIS A 195 11.18 -7.34 -1.97
C HIS A 195 11.12 -6.23 -3.03
N VAL A 196 10.50 -5.09 -2.70
CA VAL A 196 10.54 -3.87 -3.54
C VAL A 196 11.65 -2.93 -3.09
N VAL A 197 11.84 -2.77 -1.79
CA VAL A 197 12.82 -1.83 -1.23
C VAL A 197 14.26 -2.26 -1.51
N ALA A 198 14.61 -3.52 -1.28
CA ALA A 198 15.97 -4.02 -1.42
C ALA A 198 16.61 -3.71 -2.80
N PRO A 199 15.98 -4.04 -3.95
CA PRO A 199 16.57 -3.74 -5.26
C PRO A 199 16.62 -2.24 -5.60
N LEU A 200 15.85 -1.37 -4.92
CA LEU A 200 15.92 0.08 -5.14
C LEU A 200 17.11 0.71 -4.43
N ILE A 201 17.44 0.22 -3.23
CA ILE A 201 18.53 0.78 -2.40
C ILE A 201 19.89 0.13 -2.67
N GLU A 202 19.94 -0.99 -3.39
CA GLU A 202 21.16 -1.78 -3.62
C GLU A 202 22.30 -0.99 -4.26
N ASP A 203 21.99 -0.07 -5.19
CA ASP A 203 22.97 0.78 -5.87
C ASP A 203 23.19 2.14 -5.17
N GLY A 204 22.56 2.37 -4.01
CA GLY A 204 22.62 3.62 -3.25
C GLY A 204 21.92 4.81 -3.92
N THR A 205 21.18 4.60 -5.01
CA THR A 205 20.50 5.68 -5.76
C THR A 205 19.18 6.10 -5.14
N TRP A 206 18.53 5.22 -4.38
CA TRP A 206 17.27 5.53 -3.69
C TRP A 206 17.44 5.65 -2.19
N GLU A 207 16.59 6.50 -1.63
CA GLU A 207 16.38 6.64 -0.20
C GLU A 207 14.97 6.14 0.10
N VAL A 208 14.75 5.49 1.25
CA VAL A 208 13.45 4.89 1.54
C VAL A 208 13.06 5.16 2.98
N CYS A 209 11.79 5.50 3.20
CA CYS A 209 11.21 5.50 4.53
C CYS A 209 9.86 4.76 4.54
N VAL A 210 9.56 4.09 5.63
CA VAL A 210 8.31 3.34 5.85
C VAL A 210 7.55 4.01 6.97
N VAL A 211 6.35 4.53 6.68
CA VAL A 211 5.45 5.07 7.71
C VAL A 211 4.76 3.89 8.37
N ASN A 212 5.12 3.62 9.63
CA ASN A 212 4.48 2.58 10.40
C ASN A 212 3.18 3.11 11.01
N SER A 213 2.10 2.42 10.69
CA SER A 213 0.78 2.71 11.21
C SER A 213 0.78 2.69 12.75
N ARG A 214 -0.08 3.50 13.37
CA ARG A 214 -0.10 3.62 14.83
C ARG A 214 -0.43 2.28 15.50
N GLY A 215 0.45 1.85 16.39
CA GLY A 215 0.36 0.56 17.09
C GLY A 215 1.06 -0.61 16.38
N CYS A 216 1.48 -0.42 15.13
CA CYS A 216 2.17 -1.41 14.31
C CYS A 216 3.69 -1.35 14.50
N ALA A 217 4.41 -2.30 13.89
CA ALA A 217 5.87 -2.35 13.94
C ALA A 217 6.49 -2.32 15.34
N GLN A 218 5.81 -2.90 16.33
CA GLN A 218 6.16 -2.86 17.75
C GLN A 218 6.20 -1.45 18.38
N SER A 219 5.64 -0.44 17.71
CA SER A 219 5.46 0.90 18.28
C SER A 219 4.23 0.95 19.18
N LYS A 220 4.37 1.52 20.38
CA LYS A 220 3.25 1.87 21.26
C LYS A 220 2.43 3.01 20.67
N ILE A 221 1.12 2.99 20.90
CA ILE A 221 0.30 4.20 20.70
C ILE A 221 0.41 5.10 21.93
N SER A 222 0.21 6.40 21.73
CA SER A 222 0.17 7.41 22.80
C SER A 222 -1.21 8.05 22.97
N THR A 223 -2.22 7.51 22.28
CA THR A 223 -3.63 7.90 22.37
C THR A 223 -4.50 6.67 22.25
N GLY A 224 -5.77 6.74 22.69
CA GLY A 224 -6.73 5.64 22.58
C GLY A 224 -7.31 5.41 21.17
N VAL A 225 -6.55 5.73 20.12
CA VAL A 225 -6.98 5.63 18.72
C VAL A 225 -5.93 4.85 17.92
N LEU A 226 -6.35 3.73 17.33
CA LEU A 226 -5.57 2.99 16.34
C LEU A 226 -5.76 3.60 14.94
N TYR A 227 -4.84 3.28 14.03
CA TYR A 227 -5.01 3.60 12.62
C TYR A 227 -6.18 2.82 11.99
N ASN A 228 -6.68 3.33 10.87
CA ASN A 228 -7.71 2.68 10.06
C ASN A 228 -7.47 2.98 8.56
N ALA A 229 -8.36 2.49 7.69
CA ALA A 229 -8.28 2.65 6.25
C ALA A 229 -8.33 4.10 5.74
N ARG A 230 -8.80 5.04 6.59
CA ARG A 230 -8.96 6.48 6.31
C ARG A 230 -7.80 7.33 6.84
N ALA A 231 -6.81 6.72 7.50
CA ALA A 231 -5.76 7.41 8.26
C ALA A 231 -4.69 8.08 7.37
N THR A 232 -5.05 9.15 6.65
CA THR A 232 -4.14 9.89 5.73
C THR A 232 -3.22 10.89 6.43
N TRP A 233 -3.44 11.16 7.73
CA TRP A 233 -2.71 12.20 8.46
C TRP A 233 -1.22 11.92 8.68
N ASP A 234 -0.84 10.68 8.96
CA ASP A 234 0.56 10.37 9.29
C ASP A 234 1.45 10.44 8.03
N ILE A 235 0.96 9.98 6.88
CA ILE A 235 1.67 10.17 5.60
C ILE A 235 1.74 11.66 5.22
N ARG A 236 0.65 12.42 5.37
CA ARG A 236 0.63 13.86 5.08
C ARG A 236 1.69 14.62 5.87
N GLN A 237 1.80 14.33 7.17
CA GLN A 237 2.80 14.94 8.04
C GLN A 237 4.21 14.46 7.71
N THR A 238 4.38 13.17 7.38
CA THR A 238 5.66 12.63 6.93
C THR A 238 6.14 13.35 5.67
N VAL A 239 5.29 13.48 4.64
CA VAL A 239 5.62 14.18 3.39
C VAL A 239 5.96 15.65 3.65
N LYS A 240 5.19 16.34 4.48
CA LYS A 240 5.48 17.73 4.89
C LYS A 240 6.86 17.85 5.55
N TRP A 241 7.20 16.92 6.45
CA TRP A 241 8.51 16.91 7.10
C TRP A 241 9.63 16.59 6.10
N LEU A 242 9.44 15.58 5.25
CA LEU A 242 10.41 15.21 4.21
C LEU A 242 10.71 16.35 3.26
N ARG A 243 9.68 17.10 2.83
CA ARG A 243 9.87 18.28 1.97
C ARG A 243 10.73 19.37 2.62
N LYS A 244 10.60 19.55 3.93
CA LYS A 244 11.42 20.50 4.69
C LYS A 244 12.85 19.99 4.91
N THR A 245 13.01 18.70 5.20
CA THR A 245 14.29 18.09 5.54
C THR A 245 15.15 17.75 4.31
N PHE A 246 14.49 17.47 3.19
CA PHE A 246 15.10 17.05 1.92
C PHE A 246 14.49 17.85 0.75
N PRO A 247 14.82 19.15 0.61
CA PRO A 247 14.13 20.05 -0.30
C PRO A 247 14.25 19.63 -1.78
N ASN A 248 15.39 19.04 -2.17
CA ASN A 248 15.68 18.70 -3.56
C ASN A 248 15.34 17.24 -3.94
N ARG A 249 15.11 16.36 -2.96
CA ARG A 249 14.80 14.94 -3.22
C ARG A 249 13.40 14.78 -3.81
N PRO A 250 13.22 14.23 -5.01
CA PRO A 250 11.88 13.93 -5.50
C PRO A 250 11.25 12.79 -4.68
N LEU A 251 9.98 12.96 -4.29
CA LEU A 251 9.28 12.00 -3.44
C LEU A 251 8.40 11.13 -4.32
N PHE A 252 8.54 9.83 -4.16
CA PHE A 252 7.64 8.81 -4.68
C PHE A 252 6.95 8.12 -3.52
N ALA A 253 5.83 7.46 -3.78
CA ALA A 253 5.13 6.71 -2.73
C ALA A 253 4.72 5.32 -3.21
N ILE A 254 4.66 4.38 -2.29
CA ILE A 254 4.05 3.06 -2.54
C ILE A 254 3.23 2.63 -1.34
N GLY A 255 2.05 2.08 -1.61
CA GLY A 255 1.22 1.44 -0.60
C GLY A 255 0.94 -0.01 -0.97
N PHE A 256 0.84 -0.86 0.05
CA PHE A 256 0.48 -2.27 -0.10
C PHE A 256 -0.82 -2.57 0.66
N SER A 257 -1.76 -3.28 0.03
CA SER A 257 -3.02 -3.67 0.68
C SER A 257 -3.72 -2.46 1.30
N LEU A 258 -4.03 -2.49 2.61
CA LEU A 258 -4.63 -1.34 3.31
C LEU A 258 -3.79 -0.05 3.19
N GLY A 259 -2.46 -0.15 3.14
CA GLY A 259 -1.58 0.98 2.90
C GLY A 259 -1.74 1.58 1.50
N ALA A 260 -2.07 0.77 0.49
CA ALA A 260 -2.43 1.25 -0.85
C ALA A 260 -3.75 2.04 -0.81
N ASN A 261 -4.75 1.56 -0.06
CA ASN A 261 -6.00 2.28 0.11
C ASN A 261 -5.79 3.63 0.83
N ILE A 262 -4.98 3.66 1.90
CA ILE A 262 -4.65 4.91 2.61
C ILE A 262 -3.90 5.86 1.69
N LEU A 263 -2.92 5.36 0.92
CA LEU A 263 -2.15 6.18 -0.02
C LEU A 263 -3.05 6.76 -1.12
N ALA A 264 -3.93 5.96 -1.72
CA ALA A 264 -4.86 6.44 -2.74
C ALA A 264 -5.79 7.55 -2.20
N ASN A 265 -6.29 7.39 -0.95
CA ASN A 265 -7.06 8.44 -0.29
C ASN A 265 -6.25 9.74 -0.11
N TYR A 266 -5.01 9.62 0.39
CA TYR A 266 -4.11 10.77 0.52
C TYR A 266 -3.87 11.46 -0.82
N LEU A 267 -3.54 10.71 -1.88
CA LEU A 267 -3.28 11.27 -3.20
C LEU A 267 -4.52 11.99 -3.79
N GLY A 268 -5.71 11.40 -3.61
CA GLY A 268 -6.96 11.99 -4.08
C GLY A 268 -7.40 13.22 -3.28
N GLU A 269 -7.05 13.29 -2.00
CA GLU A 269 -7.28 14.47 -1.15
C GLU A 269 -6.35 15.63 -1.48
N GLU A 270 -5.06 15.34 -1.70
CA GLU A 270 -4.09 16.38 -2.03
C GLU A 270 -4.30 16.92 -3.45
N GLY A 271 -4.78 16.08 -4.38
CA GLY A 271 -5.02 16.47 -5.77
C GLY A 271 -3.82 17.17 -6.38
N ASP A 272 -4.02 18.35 -6.96
CA ASP A 272 -2.97 19.15 -7.60
C ASP A 272 -1.90 19.67 -6.61
N ALA A 273 -2.21 19.74 -5.31
CA ALA A 273 -1.26 20.18 -4.28
C ALA A 273 -0.29 19.05 -3.85
N CYS A 274 -0.49 17.83 -4.34
CA CYS A 274 0.28 16.67 -3.93
C CYS A 274 1.77 16.84 -4.22
N GLN A 275 2.61 16.62 -3.21
CA GLN A 275 4.06 16.74 -3.30
C GLN A 275 4.76 15.46 -3.77
N ILE A 276 3.99 14.39 -4.01
CA ILE A 276 4.47 13.12 -4.55
C ILE A 276 4.56 13.24 -6.08
N LYS A 277 5.65 12.79 -6.69
CA LYS A 277 5.93 12.85 -8.14
C LYS A 277 5.44 11.61 -8.90
N GLY A 278 5.26 10.51 -8.20
CA GLY A 278 4.64 9.31 -8.73
C GLY A 278 4.32 8.31 -7.61
N ALA A 279 3.27 7.51 -7.80
CA ALA A 279 2.84 6.56 -6.79
C ALA A 279 2.57 5.15 -7.32
N VAL A 280 2.74 4.15 -6.46
CA VAL A 280 2.38 2.76 -6.74
C VAL A 280 1.34 2.26 -5.74
N LEU A 281 0.28 1.65 -6.22
CA LEU A 281 -0.81 1.08 -5.43
C LEU A 281 -0.87 -0.43 -5.66
N CYS A 282 -0.34 -1.22 -4.74
CA CYS A 282 -0.22 -2.67 -4.90
C CYS A 282 -1.25 -3.41 -4.03
N ALA A 283 -2.06 -4.27 -4.66
CA ALA A 283 -3.09 -5.08 -4.01
C ALA A 283 -4.12 -4.27 -3.19
N SER A 284 -4.51 -3.08 -3.65
CA SER A 284 -5.41 -2.18 -2.90
C SER A 284 -6.84 -2.73 -2.80
N PRO A 285 -7.47 -2.79 -1.61
CA PRO A 285 -8.89 -3.07 -1.46
C PRO A 285 -9.72 -1.80 -1.74
N TRP A 286 -9.81 -1.42 -3.01
CA TRP A 286 -10.35 -0.14 -3.50
C TRP A 286 -11.76 0.20 -2.99
N ASN A 287 -12.65 -0.77 -2.94
CA ASN A 287 -13.97 -0.63 -2.36
C ASN A 287 -14.09 -1.57 -1.15
N LEU A 288 -14.03 -1.00 0.05
CA LEU A 288 -14.00 -1.75 1.30
C LEU A 288 -15.33 -2.43 1.60
N ASP A 289 -16.45 -1.84 1.17
CA ASP A 289 -17.79 -2.41 1.38
C ASP A 289 -17.98 -3.67 0.52
N VAL A 290 -17.61 -3.58 -0.77
CA VAL A 290 -17.61 -4.72 -1.69
C VAL A 290 -16.57 -5.76 -1.25
N SER A 291 -15.35 -5.34 -0.87
CA SER A 291 -14.32 -6.27 -0.39
C SER A 291 -14.79 -7.01 0.87
N HIS A 292 -15.41 -6.29 1.82
CA HIS A 292 -16.02 -6.89 3.01
C HIS A 292 -17.11 -7.89 2.63
N PHE A 293 -18.02 -7.51 1.73
CA PHE A 293 -19.09 -8.39 1.27
C PHE A 293 -18.53 -9.67 0.66
N THR A 294 -17.64 -9.56 -0.35
CA THR A 294 -17.00 -10.70 -1.02
C THR A 294 -16.25 -11.61 -0.04
N LEU A 295 -15.52 -11.01 0.90
CA LEU A 295 -14.82 -11.75 1.95
C LEU A 295 -15.78 -12.57 2.82
N ASN A 296 -17.04 -12.16 2.99
CA ASN A 296 -18.00 -12.88 3.80
C ASN A 296 -18.93 -13.81 3.01
N GLN A 297 -18.88 -13.79 1.67
CA GLN A 297 -19.74 -14.61 0.83
C GLN A 297 -19.36 -16.11 0.81
N THR A 298 -18.07 -16.42 0.99
CA THR A 298 -17.58 -17.80 0.93
C THR A 298 -17.14 -18.28 2.31
N TRP A 299 -17.18 -19.60 2.52
CA TRP A 299 -16.70 -20.19 3.77
C TRP A 299 -15.21 -19.91 3.99
N ILE A 300 -14.37 -20.05 2.96
CA ILE A 300 -12.93 -19.72 3.01
C ILE A 300 -12.75 -18.23 3.32
N GLY A 301 -13.48 -17.37 2.61
CA GLY A 301 -13.51 -15.93 2.87
C GLY A 301 -13.74 -15.60 4.34
N ARG A 302 -14.84 -16.10 4.90
CA ARG A 302 -15.30 -15.74 6.24
C ARG A 302 -14.48 -16.42 7.33
N GLU A 303 -14.37 -17.74 7.28
CA GLU A 303 -13.80 -18.56 8.36
C GLU A 303 -12.28 -18.63 8.34
N ILE A 304 -11.65 -18.32 7.21
CA ILE A 304 -10.19 -18.27 7.11
C ILE A 304 -9.74 -16.80 7.07
N TYR A 305 -10.07 -16.04 6.03
CA TYR A 305 -9.50 -14.70 5.87
C TYR A 305 -10.08 -13.67 6.85
N SER A 306 -11.40 -13.46 6.88
CA SER A 306 -12.03 -12.46 7.76
C SER A 306 -11.72 -12.73 9.23
N LYS A 307 -11.75 -14.01 9.63
CA LYS A 307 -11.39 -14.46 10.98
C LYS A 307 -9.91 -14.24 11.31
N THR A 308 -9.00 -14.52 10.39
CA THR A 308 -7.56 -14.28 10.60
C THR A 308 -7.25 -12.79 10.72
N LEU A 309 -7.81 -11.97 9.84
CA LEU A 309 -7.66 -10.52 9.89
C LEU A 309 -8.24 -9.93 11.19
N GLY A 310 -9.43 -10.39 11.60
CA GLY A 310 -10.04 -10.03 12.89
C GLY A 310 -9.18 -10.44 14.08
N THR A 311 -8.61 -11.65 14.05
CA THR A 311 -7.70 -12.16 15.09
C THR A 311 -6.43 -11.31 15.19
N ASN A 312 -5.81 -10.96 14.06
CA ASN A 312 -4.62 -10.10 14.03
C ASN A 312 -4.91 -8.70 14.58
N MET A 313 -6.06 -8.12 14.24
CA MET A 313 -6.48 -6.82 14.74
C MET A 313 -6.83 -6.86 16.23
N LYS A 314 -7.46 -7.94 16.72
CA LYS A 314 -7.67 -8.17 18.15
C LYS A 314 -6.35 -8.31 18.91
N ALA A 315 -5.37 -9.02 18.36
CA ALA A 315 -4.04 -9.11 18.95
C ALA A 315 -3.30 -7.76 18.96
N LEU A 316 -3.50 -6.93 17.93
CA LEU A 316 -3.04 -5.54 17.95
C LEU A 316 -3.72 -4.76 19.07
N PHE A 317 -5.04 -4.86 19.23
CA PHE A 317 -5.77 -4.22 20.32
C PHE A 317 -5.26 -4.64 21.70
N GLU A 318 -5.08 -5.94 21.97
CA GLU A 318 -4.63 -6.42 23.29
C GLU A 318 -3.24 -5.87 23.67
N ARG A 319 -2.35 -5.67 22.68
CA ARG A 319 -1.04 -5.04 22.91
C ARG A 319 -1.12 -3.57 23.34
N HIS A 320 -2.25 -2.91 23.12
CA HIS A 320 -2.46 -1.49 23.41
C HIS A 320 -3.70 -1.23 24.27
N VAL A 321 -4.23 -2.26 24.93
CA VAL A 321 -5.50 -2.18 25.67
C VAL A 321 -5.47 -1.09 26.75
N ASP A 322 -4.33 -0.88 27.40
CA ASP A 322 -4.16 0.12 28.46
C ASP A 322 -4.37 1.56 27.95
N GLU A 323 -3.98 1.86 26.71
CA GLU A 323 -4.20 3.17 26.10
C GLU A 323 -5.59 3.27 25.44
N ILE A 324 -6.04 2.20 24.77
CA ILE A 324 -7.33 2.19 24.07
C ILE A 324 -8.49 2.27 25.07
N SER A 325 -8.41 1.58 26.21
CA SER A 325 -9.44 1.56 27.26
C SER A 325 -9.66 2.92 27.93
N LYS A 326 -8.73 3.87 27.78
CA LYS A 326 -8.93 5.27 28.22
C LYS A 326 -9.98 6.00 27.38
N ASN A 327 -10.32 5.50 26.20
CA ASN A 327 -11.41 6.04 25.39
C ASN A 327 -12.75 5.44 25.87
N PRO A 328 -13.64 6.24 26.50
CA PRO A 328 -14.87 5.72 27.10
C PRO A 328 -15.88 5.20 26.08
N ARG A 329 -15.65 5.42 24.78
CA ARG A 329 -16.50 4.91 23.70
C ARG A 329 -16.20 3.45 23.34
N VAL A 330 -15.10 2.88 23.84
CA VAL A 330 -14.67 1.51 23.52
C VAL A 330 -15.09 0.54 24.62
N ASP A 331 -15.88 -0.47 24.24
CA ASP A 331 -16.19 -1.61 25.11
C ASP A 331 -15.13 -2.70 24.94
N VAL A 332 -14.19 -2.76 25.89
CA VAL A 332 -13.09 -3.74 25.90
C VAL A 332 -13.58 -5.19 25.85
N GLU A 333 -14.67 -5.50 26.55
CA GLU A 333 -15.20 -6.86 26.62
C GLU A 333 -15.93 -7.26 25.33
N ALA A 334 -16.58 -6.31 24.65
CA ALA A 334 -17.10 -6.53 23.31
C ALA A 334 -15.95 -6.81 22.31
N VAL A 335 -14.86 -6.05 22.37
CA VAL A 335 -13.68 -6.25 21.51
C VAL A 335 -13.05 -7.61 21.76
N ARG A 336 -12.98 -8.06 23.01
CA ARG A 336 -12.48 -9.40 23.36
C ARG A 336 -13.34 -10.54 22.81
N LYS A 337 -14.60 -10.29 22.47
CA LYS A 337 -15.52 -11.32 21.95
C LYS A 337 -15.57 -11.39 20.43
N ILE A 338 -14.92 -10.47 19.72
CA ILE A 338 -14.94 -10.48 18.26
C ILE A 338 -14.29 -11.76 17.70
N THR A 339 -14.76 -12.16 16.53
CA THR A 339 -14.22 -13.25 15.71
C THR A 339 -13.78 -12.73 14.34
N TYR A 340 -14.56 -11.84 13.73
CA TYR A 340 -14.36 -11.40 12.34
C TYR A 340 -13.91 -9.94 12.25
N LEU A 341 -13.25 -9.59 11.14
CA LEU A 341 -12.73 -8.24 10.92
C LEU A 341 -13.79 -7.14 11.04
N HIS A 342 -14.99 -7.35 10.49
CA HIS A 342 -16.04 -6.33 10.53
C HIS A 342 -16.59 -6.08 11.94
N GLU A 343 -16.50 -7.07 12.83
CA GLU A 343 -16.83 -6.90 14.24
C GLU A 343 -15.76 -6.07 14.95
N PHE A 344 -14.48 -6.22 14.59
CA PHE A 344 -13.41 -5.32 15.03
C PHE A 344 -13.70 -3.88 14.59
N ASP A 345 -14.04 -3.68 13.32
CA ASP A 345 -14.31 -2.36 12.78
C ASP A 345 -15.51 -1.70 13.48
N ARG A 346 -16.56 -2.47 13.78
CA ARG A 346 -17.70 -2.01 14.57
C ARG A 346 -17.33 -1.68 16.02
N ALA A 347 -16.54 -2.53 16.68
CA ALA A 347 -16.25 -2.41 18.12
C ALA A 347 -15.12 -1.42 18.45
N ILE A 348 -14.20 -1.17 17.51
CA ILE A 348 -13.05 -0.27 17.68
C ILE A 348 -13.15 0.92 16.75
N GLN A 349 -13.19 0.70 15.43
CA GLN A 349 -13.02 1.79 14.47
C GLN A 349 -14.18 2.77 14.52
N CYS A 350 -15.41 2.25 14.58
CA CYS A 350 -16.61 3.08 14.69
C CYS A 350 -16.60 3.99 15.93
N PRO A 351 -16.45 3.47 17.17
CA PRO A 351 -16.44 4.33 18.35
C PRO A 351 -15.23 5.25 18.45
N THR A 352 -14.05 4.84 17.98
CA THR A 352 -12.84 5.67 18.06
C THR A 352 -12.85 6.82 17.04
N TRP A 353 -13.35 6.57 15.83
CA TRP A 353 -13.39 7.55 14.73
C TRP A 353 -14.74 8.25 14.54
N GLY A 354 -15.76 7.88 15.33
CA GLY A 354 -17.07 8.52 15.29
C GLY A 354 -17.99 8.05 14.17
N TYR A 355 -17.74 6.88 13.58
CA TYR A 355 -18.67 6.31 12.61
C TYR A 355 -19.87 5.67 13.32
N PRO A 356 -21.10 5.85 12.81
CA PRO A 356 -22.29 5.26 13.42
C PRO A 356 -22.43 3.75 13.14
N THR A 357 -21.81 3.25 12.07
CA THR A 357 -21.81 1.83 11.66
C THR A 357 -20.54 1.51 10.88
N GLU A 358 -20.15 0.23 10.81
CA GLU A 358 -19.02 -0.20 9.99
C GLU A 358 -19.25 0.06 8.49
N GLY A 359 -20.49 -0.01 8.01
CA GLY A 359 -20.83 0.36 6.62
C GLY A 359 -20.70 1.87 6.35
N ALA A 360 -20.88 2.74 7.35
CA ALA A 360 -20.54 4.15 7.21
C ALA A 360 -19.03 4.38 7.14
N TYR A 361 -18.26 3.61 7.91
CA TYR A 361 -16.79 3.59 7.85
C TYR A 361 -16.29 3.09 6.49
N TYR A 362 -16.76 1.95 6.01
CA TYR A 362 -16.30 1.38 4.73
C TYR A 362 -16.57 2.30 3.54
N ARG A 363 -17.75 2.94 3.49
CA ARG A 363 -18.04 3.95 2.47
C ARG A 363 -17.18 5.21 2.60
N ASP A 364 -16.74 5.60 3.79
CA ASP A 364 -15.83 6.74 3.93
C ASP A 364 -14.41 6.42 3.53
N ALA A 365 -13.95 5.23 3.89
CA ALA A 365 -12.55 4.87 3.75
C ALA A 365 -12.20 4.21 2.42
N SER A 366 -13.20 3.88 1.59
CA SER A 366 -12.98 3.31 0.26
C SER A 366 -12.25 4.30 -0.65
N SER A 367 -11.09 3.89 -1.18
CA SER A 367 -10.28 4.71 -2.07
C SER A 367 -10.84 4.85 -3.49
N SER A 368 -11.78 3.99 -3.89
CA SER A 368 -12.48 4.07 -5.18
C SER A 368 -13.20 5.40 -5.35
N ASP A 369 -13.81 5.93 -4.28
CA ASP A 369 -14.57 7.18 -4.32
C ASP A 369 -13.69 8.40 -4.67
N VAL A 370 -12.43 8.42 -4.21
CA VAL A 370 -11.52 9.56 -4.37
C VAL A 370 -10.48 9.38 -5.46
N MET A 371 -10.45 8.21 -6.12
CA MET A 371 -9.44 7.88 -7.14
C MET A 371 -9.42 8.88 -8.30
N LEU A 372 -10.58 9.36 -8.72
CA LEU A 372 -10.70 10.37 -9.78
C LEU A 372 -10.18 11.75 -9.38
N GLY A 373 -9.84 11.96 -8.10
CA GLY A 373 -9.18 13.16 -7.58
C GLY A 373 -7.66 13.10 -7.62
N ILE A 374 -7.05 11.95 -7.94
CA ILE A 374 -5.59 11.82 -8.03
C ILE A 374 -5.08 12.62 -9.24
N ARG A 375 -4.04 13.44 -9.05
CA ARG A 375 -3.45 14.34 -10.07
C ARG A 375 -1.95 14.11 -10.30
N VAL A 376 -1.43 12.98 -9.81
CA VAL A 376 -0.03 12.57 -9.99
C VAL A 376 0.00 11.22 -10.71
N PRO A 377 1.03 10.92 -11.53
CA PRO A 377 1.14 9.63 -12.20
C PRO A 377 1.12 8.47 -11.20
N PHE A 378 0.29 7.46 -11.44
CA PHE A 378 0.26 6.29 -10.57
C PHE A 378 0.06 4.96 -11.31
N LEU A 379 0.78 3.95 -10.82
CA LEU A 379 0.69 2.56 -11.27
C LEU A 379 -0.08 1.73 -10.23
N CYS A 380 -1.10 1.01 -10.66
CA CYS A 380 -1.78 0.02 -9.82
C CYS A 380 -1.40 -1.39 -10.26
N VAL A 381 -1.08 -2.27 -9.30
CA VAL A 381 -0.82 -3.69 -9.56
C VAL A 381 -1.82 -4.53 -8.77
N GLN A 382 -2.63 -5.33 -9.48
CA GLN A 382 -3.72 -6.12 -8.90
C GLN A 382 -3.73 -7.55 -9.45
N ALA A 383 -4.13 -8.53 -8.63
CA ALA A 383 -4.39 -9.89 -9.09
C ALA A 383 -5.91 -10.08 -9.21
N GLU A 384 -6.38 -10.58 -10.35
CA GLU A 384 -7.81 -10.84 -10.58
C GLU A 384 -8.36 -11.98 -9.70
N ASP A 385 -7.49 -12.80 -9.13
CA ASP A 385 -7.85 -13.90 -8.23
C ASP A 385 -7.46 -13.65 -6.75
N ASP A 386 -7.19 -12.40 -6.40
CA ASP A 386 -6.94 -11.97 -5.02
C ASP A 386 -8.16 -12.24 -4.12
N PRO A 387 -8.05 -13.10 -3.09
CA PRO A 387 -9.18 -13.45 -2.24
C PRO A 387 -9.53 -12.39 -1.18
N ILE A 388 -8.74 -11.32 -1.07
CA ILE A 388 -8.91 -10.23 -0.10
C ILE A 388 -9.28 -8.93 -0.83
N ALA A 389 -8.49 -8.52 -1.82
CA ALA A 389 -8.78 -7.38 -2.69
C ALA A 389 -9.47 -7.85 -3.97
N SER A 390 -10.70 -8.35 -3.80
CA SER A 390 -11.46 -9.05 -4.85
C SER A 390 -11.65 -8.22 -6.12
N ARG A 391 -11.65 -8.89 -7.28
CA ARG A 391 -11.86 -8.30 -8.61
C ARG A 391 -13.11 -7.42 -8.69
N GLU A 392 -14.18 -7.81 -8.00
CA GLU A 392 -15.47 -7.11 -7.94
C GLU A 392 -15.35 -5.71 -7.31
N ALA A 393 -14.34 -5.49 -6.47
CA ALA A 393 -14.09 -4.22 -5.80
C ALA A 393 -13.16 -3.29 -6.60
N LEU A 394 -12.65 -3.73 -7.76
CA LEU A 394 -11.69 -2.95 -8.54
C LEU A 394 -12.38 -1.87 -9.41
N PRO A 395 -11.89 -0.62 -9.40
CA PRO A 395 -12.48 0.51 -10.11
C PRO A 395 -12.09 0.51 -11.60
N PHE A 396 -12.41 -0.56 -12.33
CA PHE A 396 -12.03 -0.70 -13.74
C PHE A 396 -12.57 0.43 -14.61
N GLN A 397 -13.81 0.86 -14.37
CA GLN A 397 -14.45 1.90 -15.17
C GLN A 397 -13.82 3.25 -14.87
N GLU A 398 -13.67 3.60 -13.60
CA GLU A 398 -13.06 4.86 -13.18
C GLU A 398 -11.59 4.94 -13.66
N MET A 399 -10.86 3.82 -13.71
CA MET A 399 -9.49 3.79 -14.22
C MET A 399 -9.39 4.19 -15.69
N THR A 400 -10.46 3.95 -16.47
CA THR A 400 -10.54 4.40 -17.87
C THR A 400 -10.90 5.87 -18.03
N GLN A 401 -11.19 6.58 -16.94
CA GLN A 401 -11.57 7.99 -16.98
C GLN A 401 -10.43 8.93 -16.58
N THR A 402 -9.42 8.45 -15.86
CA THR A 402 -8.29 9.27 -15.42
C THR A 402 -7.07 9.13 -16.34
N PRO A 403 -6.44 10.23 -16.79
CA PRO A 403 -5.18 10.17 -17.54
C PRO A 403 -3.97 9.84 -16.64
N TYR A 404 -4.12 10.00 -15.32
CA TYR A 404 -3.02 9.88 -14.36
C TYR A 404 -2.77 8.44 -13.88
N GLY A 405 -3.65 7.49 -14.22
CA GLY A 405 -3.63 6.14 -13.66
C GLY A 405 -3.52 5.05 -14.72
N VAL A 406 -2.72 4.02 -14.42
CA VAL A 406 -2.68 2.77 -15.19
C VAL A 406 -2.81 1.60 -14.21
N MET A 407 -3.82 0.76 -14.40
CA MET A 407 -3.96 -0.49 -13.65
C MET A 407 -3.48 -1.67 -14.46
N VAL A 408 -2.44 -2.33 -13.95
CA VAL A 408 -1.95 -3.61 -14.43
C VAL A 408 -2.60 -4.71 -13.61
N THR A 409 -3.34 -5.59 -14.27
CA THR A 409 -3.85 -6.81 -13.65
C THR A 409 -3.10 -8.04 -14.14
N THR A 410 -2.97 -9.03 -13.26
CA THR A 410 -2.65 -10.40 -13.66
C THR A 410 -3.85 -11.31 -13.40
N SER A 411 -4.10 -12.30 -14.26
CA SER A 411 -5.19 -13.27 -14.01
C SER A 411 -5.00 -14.08 -12.74
N TRP A 412 -3.76 -14.15 -12.26
CA TRP A 412 -3.40 -14.83 -11.03
C TRP A 412 -2.24 -14.10 -10.32
N GLY A 413 -2.31 -14.04 -8.99
CA GLY A 413 -1.22 -13.62 -8.11
C GLY A 413 -1.55 -13.78 -6.63
N GLY A 414 -2.82 -13.89 -6.25
CA GLY A 414 -3.27 -13.85 -4.85
C GLY A 414 -2.94 -12.52 -4.15
N HIS A 415 -3.32 -12.41 -2.87
CA HIS A 415 -3.08 -11.18 -2.11
C HIS A 415 -1.61 -11.03 -1.74
N LEU A 416 -0.94 -10.05 -2.35
CA LEU A 416 0.49 -9.79 -2.16
C LEU A 416 1.30 -11.09 -2.28
N GLY A 417 1.00 -11.94 -3.27
CA GLY A 417 1.65 -13.24 -3.49
C GLY A 417 2.66 -13.18 -4.62
N TRP A 418 2.17 -13.42 -5.85
CA TRP A 418 2.93 -13.44 -7.10
C TRP A 418 4.25 -14.21 -7.02
N TYR A 419 4.28 -15.30 -6.26
CA TYR A 419 5.52 -16.03 -6.07
C TYR A 419 5.97 -16.68 -7.37
N GLU A 420 7.22 -16.44 -7.72
CA GLU A 420 7.93 -17.10 -8.81
C GLU A 420 8.70 -18.32 -8.28
N VAL A 421 9.14 -19.19 -9.18
CA VAL A 421 10.12 -20.23 -8.83
C VAL A 421 11.39 -19.56 -8.30
N GLY A 422 11.95 -20.07 -7.19
CA GLY A 422 13.07 -19.44 -6.49
C GLY A 422 12.67 -18.43 -5.40
N GLY A 423 11.37 -18.16 -5.24
CA GLY A 423 10.85 -17.38 -4.12
C GLY A 423 10.85 -15.87 -4.29
N GLY A 424 11.21 -15.37 -5.49
CA GLY A 424 10.94 -14.01 -5.92
C GLY A 424 9.45 -13.73 -6.06
N ARG A 425 9.09 -12.47 -6.29
CA ARG A 425 7.71 -12.03 -6.41
C ARG A 425 7.56 -11.22 -7.69
N TRP A 426 6.74 -11.67 -8.63
CA TRP A 426 6.61 -11.04 -9.95
C TRP A 426 6.30 -9.55 -9.84
N PHE A 427 5.40 -9.15 -8.91
CA PHE A 427 4.99 -7.74 -8.76
C PHE A 427 6.16 -6.80 -8.41
N SER A 428 7.27 -7.28 -7.85
CA SER A 428 8.37 -6.38 -7.50
C SER A 428 9.01 -5.78 -8.74
N LYS A 429 9.10 -6.54 -9.84
CA LYS A 429 9.72 -6.13 -11.11
C LYS A 429 9.00 -4.93 -11.77
N PRO A 430 7.69 -5.00 -12.11
CA PRO A 430 6.99 -3.86 -12.70
C PRO A 430 7.04 -2.63 -11.80
N ILE A 431 6.99 -2.82 -10.48
CA ILE A 431 7.03 -1.73 -9.51
C ILE A 431 8.41 -1.05 -9.50
N THR A 432 9.49 -1.80 -9.34
CA THR A 432 10.85 -1.25 -9.26
C THR A 432 11.28 -0.67 -10.60
N ASN A 433 10.91 -1.30 -11.71
CA ASN A 433 11.16 -0.79 -13.05
C ASN A 433 10.44 0.53 -13.26
N TRP A 434 9.14 0.60 -12.92
CA TRP A 434 8.36 1.84 -13.08
C TRP A 434 8.92 2.98 -12.23
N LEU A 435 9.25 2.71 -10.96
CA LEU A 435 9.88 3.70 -10.08
C LEU A 435 11.21 4.20 -10.67
N ASN A 436 12.07 3.30 -11.13
CA ASN A 436 13.34 3.67 -11.77
C ASN A 436 13.14 4.47 -13.07
N LEU A 437 12.24 4.07 -13.95
CA LEU A 437 11.91 4.83 -15.17
C LEU A 437 11.43 6.24 -14.82
N MET A 438 10.48 6.35 -13.89
CA MET A 438 9.94 7.64 -13.45
C MET A 438 10.98 8.54 -12.78
N ALA A 439 11.93 7.98 -12.03
CA ALA A 439 12.93 8.77 -11.31
C ALA A 439 14.18 9.10 -12.14
N LYS A 440 14.58 8.20 -13.04
CA LYS A 440 15.86 8.27 -13.78
C LYS A 440 15.68 8.74 -15.23
N GLU A 441 14.55 8.46 -15.86
CA GLU A 441 14.32 8.77 -17.28
C GLU A 441 13.27 9.86 -17.52
N ILE A 442 12.35 10.10 -16.58
CA ILE A 442 11.33 11.16 -16.72
C ILE A 442 11.81 12.46 -16.05
N ASP A 443 11.74 13.57 -16.79
CA ASP A 443 12.02 14.92 -16.28
C ASP A 443 10.85 15.41 -15.41
N ILE A 444 10.86 15.00 -14.15
CA ILE A 444 9.84 15.32 -13.13
C ILE A 444 9.76 16.81 -12.74
N GLN A 445 10.66 17.65 -13.26
CA GLN A 445 10.57 19.11 -13.12
C GLN A 445 9.65 19.72 -14.16
N ILE A 446 9.44 19.04 -15.29
CA ILE A 446 8.46 19.42 -16.30
C ILE A 446 7.13 18.74 -15.96
N PRO A 447 6.06 19.50 -15.66
CA PRO A 447 4.75 18.91 -15.42
C PRO A 447 4.27 18.10 -16.62
N GLY A 448 3.66 16.95 -16.35
CA GLY A 448 3.01 16.17 -17.41
C GLY A 448 1.84 16.93 -18.03
N VAL A 449 1.58 16.68 -19.31
CA VAL A 449 0.51 17.34 -20.08
C VAL A 449 -0.59 16.34 -20.32
N VAL A 450 -1.81 16.67 -19.87
CA VAL A 450 -3.01 15.91 -20.18
C VAL A 450 -3.49 16.29 -21.58
N GLU A 451 -3.70 15.32 -22.47
CA GLU A 451 -4.08 15.57 -23.87
C GLU A 451 -5.41 16.32 -24.01
N ASN A 452 -6.41 15.96 -23.20
CA ASN A 452 -7.74 16.55 -23.20
C ASN A 452 -8.10 17.01 -21.77
N PRO A 453 -7.60 18.16 -21.30
CA PRO A 453 -7.84 18.64 -19.93
C PRO A 453 -9.32 18.88 -19.64
N ASP A 454 -10.11 19.32 -20.63
CA ASP A 454 -11.56 19.53 -20.50
C ASP A 454 -12.35 18.23 -20.23
N LYS A 455 -11.73 17.06 -20.42
CA LYS A 455 -12.30 15.75 -20.13
C LYS A 455 -11.87 15.22 -18.76
N LEU A 456 -11.14 16.00 -17.97
CA LEU A 456 -10.73 15.58 -16.63
C LEU A 456 -11.97 15.40 -15.74
N PRO A 457 -12.11 14.23 -15.08
CA PRO A 457 -13.19 14.02 -14.13
C PRO A 457 -13.19 15.09 -13.02
N GLY A 458 -14.36 15.72 -12.84
CA GLY A 458 -14.55 16.83 -11.90
C GLY A 458 -14.10 18.20 -12.41
N GLN A 459 -13.91 18.36 -13.72
CA GLN A 459 -13.92 19.65 -14.39
C GLN A 459 -15.09 19.67 -15.37
N ILE A 460 -16.06 20.56 -15.15
CA ILE A 460 -17.01 20.92 -16.22
C ILE A 460 -16.32 21.95 -17.09
N ALA A 461 -16.20 21.69 -18.39
CA ALA A 461 -15.80 22.72 -19.34
C ALA A 461 -16.79 23.90 -19.25
N HIS A 462 -16.33 25.03 -18.72
CA HIS A 462 -17.02 26.31 -18.89
C HIS A 462 -16.68 26.81 -20.30
N HIS A 463 -17.65 26.82 -21.21
CA HIS A 463 -17.46 27.48 -22.48
C HIS A 463 -17.55 29.00 -22.26
N ASP A 464 -16.42 29.72 -22.34
CA ASP A 464 -16.40 31.18 -22.24
C ASP A 464 -17.12 31.89 -23.41
N ASP A 465 -17.48 31.14 -24.47
CA ASP A 465 -18.26 31.64 -25.60
C ASP A 465 -19.77 31.54 -25.28
N LEU A 466 -20.29 32.59 -24.62
CA LEU A 466 -21.71 32.76 -24.26
C LEU A 466 -22.69 32.56 -25.44
N ASN A 467 -22.21 32.64 -26.68
CA ASN A 467 -23.04 32.46 -27.89
C ASN A 467 -23.06 31.01 -28.42
N LYS A 468 -22.29 30.09 -27.83
CA LYS A 468 -22.24 28.67 -28.22
C LYS A 468 -22.83 27.71 -27.20
N ASP A 469 -23.11 28.16 -25.97
CA ASP A 469 -23.73 27.30 -24.97
C ASP A 469 -25.25 27.22 -25.25
N ALA A 470 -25.69 26.10 -25.82
CA ALA A 470 -27.12 25.81 -25.96
C ALA A 470 -27.81 25.54 -24.60
N ASP A 471 -27.04 25.52 -23.51
CA ASP A 471 -27.53 25.20 -22.18
C ASP A 471 -26.98 26.19 -21.14
N LEU A 472 -27.70 27.30 -20.95
CA LEU A 472 -27.43 28.35 -19.95
C LEU A 472 -27.73 27.88 -18.51
N ALA A 473 -28.10 26.62 -18.29
CA ALA A 473 -28.40 26.08 -16.98
C ALA A 473 -27.11 25.81 -16.18
N PRO A 474 -27.06 26.12 -14.87
CA PRO A 474 -25.96 25.71 -13.99
C PRO A 474 -25.79 24.18 -14.06
N LYS A 475 -24.62 23.71 -14.48
CA LYS A 475 -24.32 22.27 -14.55
C LYS A 475 -23.83 21.77 -13.18
N PRO A 476 -24.34 20.63 -12.68
CA PRO A 476 -23.84 20.03 -11.44
C PRO A 476 -22.37 19.61 -11.59
N ASP A 477 -21.51 20.01 -10.66
CA ASP A 477 -20.08 19.69 -10.66
C ASP A 477 -19.77 18.52 -9.73
N PHE A 478 -19.07 17.53 -10.28
CA PHE A 478 -18.67 16.32 -9.57
C PHE A 478 -17.32 16.54 -8.87
N GLY A 479 -17.32 16.61 -7.54
CA GLY A 479 -16.08 16.63 -6.77
C GLY A 479 -15.67 15.21 -6.36
N PRO A 480 -14.57 14.62 -6.87
CA PRO A 480 -14.17 13.25 -6.50
C PRO A 480 -13.95 13.07 -4.98
N SER A 481 -13.45 14.09 -4.30
CA SER A 481 -13.23 14.07 -2.84
C SER A 481 -14.44 14.58 -2.03
N ARG A 482 -15.51 15.03 -2.69
CA ARG A 482 -16.73 15.54 -2.05
C ARG A 482 -17.91 14.65 -2.40
N ARG A 483 -18.50 13.97 -1.42
CA ARG A 483 -19.63 13.05 -1.63
C ARG A 483 -20.95 13.69 -2.10
N LYS A 484 -20.94 14.95 -2.54
CA LYS A 484 -22.12 15.69 -3.01
C LYS A 484 -21.76 16.49 -4.27
N LEU A 485 -22.63 16.42 -5.28
CA LEU A 485 -22.62 17.33 -6.42
C LEU A 485 -22.87 18.75 -5.90
N ASN A 486 -21.98 19.69 -6.26
CA ASN A 486 -22.21 21.10 -5.97
C ASN A 486 -22.81 21.78 -7.19
N MET A 487 -23.80 22.64 -6.99
CA MET A 487 -24.27 23.56 -8.02
C MET A 487 -23.54 24.89 -7.84
N ASN A 488 -22.72 25.26 -8.81
CA ASN A 488 -22.15 26.60 -8.87
C ASN A 488 -23.23 27.53 -9.43
N LEU A 489 -24.00 28.18 -8.55
CA LEU A 489 -24.92 29.23 -8.95
C LEU A 489 -24.10 30.47 -9.32
N PRO A 490 -24.37 31.12 -10.48
CA PRO A 490 -23.80 32.43 -10.77
C PRO A 490 -24.13 33.40 -9.62
N GLN A 491 -23.12 34.09 -9.08
CA GLN A 491 -23.32 35.16 -8.08
C GLN A 491 -23.89 36.42 -8.71
#